data_AF-A0A3D0NFR5-F1
#
_entry.id   AF-A0A3D0NFR5-F1
#
_cell.length_a   1.000
_cell.length_b   1.000
_cell.length_c   1.000
_cell.angle_alpha   90.00
_cell.angle_beta   90.00
_cell.angle_gamma   90.00
#
_symmetry.space_group_name_H-M   'P 1'
#
loop_
_entity.id
_entity.type
_entity.pdbx_description
1 polymer ?
#
loop_
_entity_poly.entity_id
_entity_poly.type
_entity_poly.pdbx_seq_one_letter_code
_entity_poly.pdbx_strand_id
1 'polypeptide(L)'
;MSDDQNVNDAAGEYGADNLQHLSDRDHVRKRPGMYIGDTFSRGLHHLVYEVVDNSIDEAMAGHATKVGVVINPDGSVTVED
;
A
#
# COMPACT_ATOMS: atom_id res chain seq x y z
N MET A 1 -14.63 32.30 46.74
CA MET A 1 -14.04 30.98 47.06
C MET A 1 -15.08 29.97 46.63
N SER A 2 -14.94 29.19 45.57
CA SER A 2 -13.81 28.91 44.69
C SER A 2 -14.39 28.13 43.51
N ASP A 3 -14.11 28.63 42.32
CA ASP A 3 -13.87 27.90 41.07
C ASP A 3 -14.93 26.88 40.62
N ASP A 4 -15.96 27.38 39.94
CA ASP A 4 -16.67 26.63 38.91
C ASP A 4 -15.71 26.47 37.72
N GLN A 5 -14.95 25.38 37.72
CA GLN A 5 -14.09 24.98 36.60
C GLN A 5 -14.99 24.58 35.43
N ASN A 6 -15.32 25.55 34.59
CA ASN A 6 -15.86 25.32 33.25
C ASN A 6 -14.79 24.59 32.42
N VAL A 7 -14.85 23.26 32.40
CA VAL A 7 -14.03 22.43 31.52
C VAL A 7 -14.42 22.80 30.10
N ASN A 8 -13.50 23.48 29.40
CA ASN A 8 -13.60 23.77 27.97
C ASN A 8 -13.72 22.45 27.19
N ASP A 9 -14.95 22.02 26.94
CA ASP A 9 -15.29 21.08 25.88
C ASP A 9 -15.08 21.78 24.53
N ALA A 10 -13.81 21.91 24.12
CA ALA A 10 -13.45 21.98 22.71
C ALA A 10 -13.44 20.58 22.09
N ALA A 11 -14.36 19.72 22.54
CA ALA A 11 -14.67 18.45 21.91
C ALA A 11 -15.50 18.77 20.66
N GLY A 12 -14.83 18.98 19.52
CA GLY A 12 -15.52 18.94 18.24
C GLY A 12 -16.30 17.62 18.19
N GLU A 13 -17.63 17.70 18.07
CA GLU A 13 -18.50 16.54 18.11
C GLU A 13 -18.00 15.50 17.09
N TYR A 14 -17.52 14.36 17.59
CA TYR A 14 -17.15 13.23 16.73
C TYR A 14 -18.44 12.59 16.21
N GLY A 15 -18.78 12.90 14.97
CA GLY A 15 -19.99 12.47 14.27
C GLY A 15 -19.70 11.60 13.05
N ALA A 16 -20.76 11.24 12.32
CA ALA A 16 -20.66 10.46 11.10
C ALA A 16 -19.75 11.12 10.04
N ASP A 17 -19.72 12.44 10.03
CA ASP A 17 -18.97 13.29 9.09
C ASP A 17 -17.45 13.15 9.26
N ASN A 18 -16.99 12.63 10.42
CA ASN A 18 -15.58 12.35 10.69
C ASN A 18 -15.14 10.97 10.16
N LEU A 19 -16.08 10.12 9.74
CA LEU A 19 -15.78 8.84 9.11
C LEU A 19 -15.51 9.04 7.62
N GLN A 20 -14.28 8.76 7.21
CA GLN A 20 -13.91 8.77 5.80
C GLN A 20 -13.91 7.35 5.24
N HIS A 21 -14.73 7.11 4.23
CA HIS A 21 -14.60 5.92 3.39
C HIS A 21 -13.52 6.18 2.33
N LEU A 22 -12.54 5.29 2.25
CA LEU A 22 -11.53 5.27 1.20
C LEU A 22 -11.80 4.08 0.30
N SER A 23 -11.68 4.27 -1.02
CA SER A 23 -11.66 3.13 -1.94
C SER A 23 -10.44 2.24 -1.65
N ASP A 24 -10.49 0.97 -2.03
CA ASP A 24 -9.39 0.03 -1.79
C ASP A 24 -8.06 0.56 -2.31
N ARG A 25 -8.06 1.13 -3.52
CA ARG A 25 -6.87 1.75 -4.12
C ARG A 25 -6.35 2.93 -3.31
N ASP A 26 -7.25 3.80 -2.85
CA ASP A 26 -6.86 4.97 -2.08
C ASP A 26 -6.35 4.58 -0.70
N HIS A 27 -6.89 3.50 -0.12
CA HIS A 27 -6.41 2.94 1.14
C HIS A 27 -4.98 2.39 1.01
N VAL A 28 -4.69 1.62 -0.05
CA VAL A 28 -3.33 1.14 -0.36
C VAL A 28 -2.35 2.30 -0.48
N ARG A 29 -2.71 3.35 -1.22
CA ARG A 29 -1.85 4.52 -1.40
C ARG A 29 -1.67 5.33 -0.12
N LYS A 30 -2.69 5.39 0.74
CA LYS A 30 -2.62 6.12 2.01
C LYS A 30 -1.78 5.38 3.06
N ARG A 31 -1.79 4.05 3.02
CA ARG A 31 -1.10 3.18 4.00
C ARG A 31 -0.24 2.10 3.31
N PRO A 32 0.75 2.47 2.49
CA PRO A 32 1.51 1.50 1.68
C PRO A 32 2.26 0.47 2.52
N GLY A 33 2.79 0.85 3.69
CA GLY A 33 3.50 -0.09 4.56
C GLY A 33 2.66 -1.27 5.06
N MET A 34 1.33 -1.16 5.07
CA MET A 34 0.45 -2.29 5.38
C MET A 34 0.47 -3.37 4.29
N TYR A 35 0.78 -2.99 3.04
CA TYR A 35 0.70 -3.86 1.87
C TYR A 35 2.08 -4.30 1.37
N ILE A 36 3.07 -3.39 1.39
CA ILE A 36 4.42 -3.63 0.88
C ILE A 36 5.50 -3.57 1.97
N GLY A 37 5.09 -3.59 3.24
CA GLY A 37 5.97 -3.58 4.42
C GLY A 37 6.57 -2.21 4.75
N ASP A 38 7.27 -1.57 3.81
CA ASP A 38 7.82 -0.23 3.98
C ASP A 38 7.84 0.58 2.66
N THR A 39 8.31 1.83 2.71
CA THR A 39 8.49 2.68 1.53
C THR A 39 9.97 2.98 1.24
N PHE A 40 10.85 2.11 1.74
CA PHE A 40 12.29 2.15 1.50
C PHE A 40 12.67 1.11 0.42
N SER A 41 13.95 0.76 0.34
CA SER A 41 14.45 -0.16 -0.69
C SER A 41 13.76 -1.52 -0.68
N ARG A 42 13.43 -2.06 0.50
CA ARG A 42 12.76 -3.37 0.60
C ARG A 42 11.36 -3.32 0.01
N GLY A 43 10.53 -2.35 0.40
CA GLY A 43 9.20 -2.18 -0.16
C GLY A 43 9.20 -1.89 -1.66
N LEU A 44 10.21 -1.16 -2.16
CA LEU A 44 10.39 -0.96 -3.60
C LEU A 44 10.61 -2.29 -4.34
N HIS A 45 11.51 -3.15 -3.84
CA HIS A 45 11.76 -4.45 -4.48
C HIS A 45 10.58 -5.41 -4.30
N HIS A 46 9.83 -5.29 -3.20
CA HIS A 46 8.60 -6.05 -2.96
C HIS A 46 7.59 -5.86 -4.10
N LEU A 47 7.45 -4.63 -4.62
CA LEU A 47 6.60 -4.37 -5.79
C LEU A 47 6.99 -5.19 -7.02
N VAL A 48 8.29 -5.42 -7.22
CA VAL A 48 8.78 -6.25 -8.34
C VAL A 48 8.52 -7.73 -8.06
N TYR A 49 8.75 -8.18 -6.82
CA TYR A 49 8.51 -9.56 -6.42
C TYR A 49 7.06 -9.98 -6.62
N GLU A 50 6.09 -9.13 -6.26
CA GLU A 50 4.66 -9.44 -6.47
C GLU A 50 4.32 -9.70 -7.95
N VAL A 51 4.98 -9.02 -8.89
CA VAL A 51 4.76 -9.26 -10.32
C VAL A 51 5.47 -10.54 -10.77
N VAL A 52 6.70 -10.76 -10.31
CA VAL A 52 7.46 -11.98 -10.62
C VAL A 52 6.79 -13.23 -10.05
N ASP A 53 6.22 -13.15 -8.85
CA ASP A 53 5.56 -14.26 -8.18
C ASP A 53 4.29 -14.67 -8.96
N ASN A 54 3.52 -13.72 -9.48
CA ASN A 54 2.40 -14.03 -10.39
C ASN A 54 2.89 -14.76 -11.67
N SER A 55 4.00 -14.32 -12.25
CA SER A 55 4.61 -14.99 -13.41
C SER A 55 5.12 -16.41 -13.07
N ILE A 56 5.62 -16.62 -11.86
CA ILE A 56 6.01 -17.94 -11.36
C ILE A 56 4.77 -18.83 -11.19
N ASP A 57 3.66 -18.29 -10.69
CA ASP A 57 2.40 -19.03 -10.54
C ASP A 57 1.89 -19.53 -11.91
N GLU A 58 1.97 -18.71 -12.96
CA GLU A 58 1.64 -19.12 -14.33
C GLU A 58 2.59 -20.21 -14.85
N ALA A 59 3.89 -20.11 -14.53
CA ALA A 59 4.86 -21.15 -14.88
C ALA A 59 4.59 -22.47 -14.14
N MET A 60 4.22 -22.40 -12.86
CA MET A 60 3.82 -23.55 -12.04
C MET A 60 2.52 -24.20 -12.54
N ALA A 61 1.59 -23.40 -13.08
CA ALA A 61 0.39 -23.87 -13.75
C ALA A 61 0.66 -24.45 -15.17
N GLY A 62 1.88 -24.28 -15.70
CA GLY A 62 2.27 -24.74 -17.04
C GLY A 62 1.84 -23.81 -18.17
N HIS A 63 1.47 -22.56 -17.86
CA HIS A 63 1.09 -21.53 -18.82
C HIS A 63 2.28 -20.68 -19.28
N ALA A 64 3.34 -20.60 -18.46
CA ALA A 64 4.61 -19.97 -18.81
C ALA A 64 5.77 -20.97 -18.77
N THR A 65 6.84 -20.69 -19.52
CA THR A 65 8.06 -21.54 -19.54
C THR A 65 9.33 -20.78 -19.24
N LYS A 66 9.27 -19.44 -19.24
CA LYS A 66 10.41 -18.57 -19.00
C LYS A 66 9.92 -17.25 -18.42
N VAL A 67 10.41 -16.90 -17.23
CA VAL A 67 10.20 -15.56 -16.66
C VAL A 67 11.43 -14.70 -16.91
N GLY A 68 11.23 -13.51 -17.47
CA GLY A 68 12.25 -12.50 -17.75
C GLY A 68 12.01 -11.23 -16.93
N VAL A 69 13.09 -10.63 -16.44
CA VAL A 69 13.05 -9.34 -15.71
C VAL A 69 14.05 -8.38 -16.34
N VAL A 70 13.59 -7.19 -16.70
CA VAL A 70 14.42 -6.13 -17.30
C VAL A 70 14.31 -4.86 -16.46
N ILE A 71 15.45 -4.31 -16.05
CA ILE A 71 15.54 -2.97 -15.46
C ILE A 71 15.83 -2.00 -16.61
N ASN A 72 14.90 -1.09 -16.87
CA ASN A 72 14.99 -0.14 -17.96
C ASN A 72 15.88 1.06 -17.58
N PRO A 73 16.44 1.78 -18.57
CA PRO A 73 17.28 2.95 -18.30
C PRO A 73 16.60 4.10 -17.55
N ASP A 74 15.26 4.16 -17.56
CA ASP A 74 14.45 5.14 -16.84
C ASP A 74 14.13 4.73 -15.39
N GLY A 75 14.60 3.56 -14.95
CA GLY A 75 14.37 3.01 -13.62
C GLY A 75 13.06 2.22 -13.47
N SER A 76 12.26 2.06 -14.54
CA SER A 76 11.14 1.12 -14.54
C SER A 76 11.62 -0.34 -14.63
N VAL A 77 10.76 -1.28 -14.24
CA VAL A 77 11.03 -2.72 -14.32
C VAL A 77 9.93 -3.37 -15.15
N THR A 78 10.34 -4.18 -16.12
CA THR A 78 9.45 -5.02 -16.93
C THR A 78 9.61 -6.47 -16.51
N VAL A 79 8.49 -7.17 -16.29
CA VAL A 79 8.43 -8.63 -16.08
C VAL A 79 7.61 -9.22 -17.23
N GLU A 80 8.10 -10.32 -17.82
CA GLU A 80 7.49 -11.03 -18.96
C GLU A 80 7.55 -12.54 -18.70
N ASP A 81 6.48 -13.27 -18.97
CA ASP A 81 6.34 -14.74 -18.79
C ASP A 81 5.90 -15.50 -20.05
#